data_AF-A0A323UNJ7-F1
#
_entry.id   AF-A0A323UNJ7-F1
#
_cell.length_a   1.000
_cell.length_b   1.000
_cell.length_c   1.000
_cell.angle_alpha   90.00
_cell.angle_beta   90.00
_cell.angle_gamma   90.00
#
_symmetry.space_group_name_H-M   'P 1'
#
loop_
_entity.id
_entity.type
_entity.pdbx_description
1 polymer ?
#
loop_
_entity_poly.entity_id
_entity_poly.type
_entity_poly.pdbx_seq_one_letter_code
_entity_poly.pdbx_strand_id
1 'polypeptide(L)'
;PLIMRDTVHCLTETEPDQQKITESIHAMIHEVQKYVPGYRLVNGPVFDGKRVSIYLEVEGLGDYLPKYAGNLDIMTAAAARTAEMFAEEILAGRLTLERNRAVLA
;
A
#
# COMPACT_ATOMS: atom_id res chain seq x y z
N PRO A 1 -7.30 21.09 6.48
CA PRO A 1 -6.08 20.26 6.27
C PRO A 1 -6.20 19.47 4.96
N LEU A 2 -5.08 19.19 4.29
CA LEU A 2 -5.09 18.46 3.02
C LEU A 2 -5.15 16.96 3.27
N ILE A 3 -5.86 16.21 2.41
CA ILE A 3 -5.75 14.74 2.36
C ILE A 3 -4.34 14.38 1.89
N MET A 4 -3.76 13.30 2.45
CA MET A 4 -2.47 12.79 2.02
C MET A 4 -2.48 12.44 0.53
N ARG A 5 -1.41 12.83 -0.18
CA ARG A 5 -1.18 12.46 -1.57
C ARG A 5 0.24 11.95 -1.76
N ASP A 6 0.36 10.92 -2.56
CA ASP A 6 1.65 10.33 -2.94
C ASP A 6 1.78 10.36 -4.46
N THR A 7 3.00 10.54 -4.94
CA THR A 7 3.33 10.39 -6.36
C THR A 7 4.47 9.41 -6.48
N VAL A 8 4.26 8.35 -7.26
CA VAL A 8 5.27 7.33 -7.53
C VAL A 8 5.74 7.50 -8.95
N HIS A 9 7.05 7.63 -9.14
CA HIS A 9 7.69 7.65 -10.45
C HIS A 9 8.57 6.42 -10.61
N CYS A 10 8.32 5.66 -11.68
CA CYS A 10 9.10 4.49 -12.06
C CYS A 10 9.68 4.70 -13.45
N LEU A 11 10.92 4.26 -13.67
CA LEU A 11 11.54 4.22 -14.99
C LEU A 11 11.65 2.75 -15.42
N THR A 12 11.07 2.40 -16.56
CA THR A 12 11.19 1.05 -17.12
C THR A 12 12.49 0.88 -17.90
N GLU A 13 13.05 -0.32 -17.88
CA GLU A 13 14.27 -0.64 -18.65
C GLU A 13 13.98 -0.62 -20.16
N THR A 14 12.85 -1.20 -20.57
CA THR A 14 12.36 -1.26 -21.95
C THR A 14 11.14 -0.36 -22.14
N GLU A 15 10.61 -0.31 -23.37
CA GLU A 15 9.31 0.31 -23.63
C GLU A 15 8.25 -0.33 -22.70
N PRO A 16 7.44 0.47 -21.98
CA PRO A 16 6.46 -0.04 -21.04
C PRO A 16 5.29 -0.70 -21.77
N ASP A 17 4.94 -1.92 -21.36
CA ASP A 17 3.66 -2.53 -21.70
C ASP A 17 2.56 -1.83 -20.88
N GLN A 18 2.03 -0.74 -21.44
CA GLN A 18 1.14 0.17 -20.71
C GLN A 18 -0.11 -0.52 -20.19
N GLN A 19 -0.66 -1.46 -20.96
CA GLN A 19 -1.85 -2.21 -20.57
C GLN A 19 -1.56 -3.09 -19.35
N LYS A 20 -0.52 -3.93 -19.42
CA LYS A 20 -0.18 -4.82 -18.29
C LYS A 20 0.20 -4.05 -17.03
N ILE A 21 0.91 -2.94 -17.19
CA ILE A 21 1.27 -2.07 -16.06
C ILE A 21 0.00 -1.47 -15.44
N THR A 22 -0.93 -0.98 -16.25
CA THR A 22 -2.20 -0.42 -15.78
C THR A 22 -3.03 -1.47 -15.03
N GLU A 23 -3.17 -2.67 -15.59
CA GLU A 23 -3.85 -3.79 -14.95
C GLU A 23 -3.19 -4.17 -13.61
N SER A 24 -1.86 -4.24 -13.58
CA SER A 24 -1.10 -4.52 -12.36
C SER A 24 -1.28 -3.44 -11.29
N ILE A 25 -1.34 -2.16 -11.67
CA ILE A 25 -1.56 -1.04 -10.74
C ILE A 25 -2.97 -1.13 -10.16
N HIS A 26 -3.99 -1.36 -10.97
CA HIS A 26 -5.36 -1.52 -10.48
C HIS A 26 -5.51 -2.73 -9.55
N ALA A 27 -4.86 -3.85 -9.88
CA ALA A 27 -4.83 -5.02 -9.01
C ALA A 27 -4.18 -4.69 -7.66
N MET A 28 -3.04 -4.00 -7.65
CA MET A 28 -2.37 -3.59 -6.42
C MET A 28 -3.20 -2.61 -5.58
N ILE A 29 -3.86 -1.63 -6.22
CA ILE A 29 -4.77 -0.72 -5.53
C ILE A 29 -5.87 -1.52 -4.81
N HIS A 30 -6.48 -2.49 -5.50
CA HIS A 30 -7.51 -3.33 -4.90
C HIS A 30 -6.96 -4.16 -3.71
N GLU A 31 -5.73 -4.66 -3.79
CA GLU A 31 -5.09 -5.35 -2.67
C GLU A 31 -4.87 -4.42 -1.46
N VAL A 32 -4.39 -3.20 -1.69
CA VAL A 32 -4.20 -2.21 -0.60
C VAL A 32 -5.54 -1.78 0.00
N GLN A 33 -6.57 -1.65 -0.82
CA GLN A 33 -7.92 -1.28 -0.38
C GLN A 33 -8.55 -2.28 0.58
N LYS A 34 -8.06 -3.52 0.65
CA LYS A 34 -8.51 -4.51 1.64
C LYS A 34 -8.26 -4.05 3.08
N TYR A 35 -7.24 -3.22 3.30
CA TYR A 35 -6.92 -2.68 4.63
C TYR A 35 -6.91 -1.15 4.69
N VAL A 36 -6.85 -0.44 3.56
CA VAL A 36 -7.07 1.03 3.49
C VAL A 36 -8.07 1.38 2.39
N PRO A 37 -9.39 1.33 2.66
CA PRO A 37 -10.42 1.55 1.64
C PRO A 37 -10.35 2.93 0.95
N GLY A 38 -9.79 3.93 1.62
CA GLY A 38 -9.59 5.28 1.08
C GLY A 38 -8.35 5.45 0.19
N TYR A 39 -7.56 4.40 -0.04
CA TYR A 39 -6.41 4.41 -0.96
C TYR A 39 -6.89 4.38 -2.41
N ARG A 40 -6.67 5.48 -3.15
CA ARG A 40 -7.25 5.66 -4.48
C ARG A 40 -6.28 6.31 -5.46
N LEU A 41 -6.44 5.96 -6.74
CA LEU A 41 -5.80 6.66 -7.84
C LEU A 41 -6.55 7.98 -8.09
N VAL A 42 -5.82 9.10 -8.06
CA VAL A 42 -6.36 10.42 -8.39
C VAL A 42 -6.25 10.66 -9.89
N ASN A 43 -5.11 10.30 -10.47
CA ASN A 43 -4.80 10.46 -11.89
C ASN A 43 -3.81 9.36 -12.35
N GLY A 44 -3.84 9.05 -13.64
CA GLY A 44 -2.90 8.13 -14.28
C GLY A 44 -3.38 6.68 -14.32
N PRO A 45 -2.47 5.70 -14.57
CA PRO A 45 -1.03 5.88 -14.77
C PRO A 45 -0.70 6.76 -15.99
N VAL A 46 0.27 7.67 -15.84
CA VAL A 46 0.76 8.54 -16.93
C VAL A 46 2.06 7.97 -17.47
N PHE A 47 2.12 7.74 -18.78
CA PHE A 47 3.29 7.25 -19.47
C PHE A 47 3.95 8.39 -20.27
N ASP A 48 5.25 8.57 -20.07
CA ASP A 48 6.09 9.54 -20.79
C ASP A 48 7.40 8.86 -21.18
N GLY A 49 7.44 8.33 -22.40
CA GLY A 49 8.45 7.37 -22.83
C GLY A 49 8.51 6.18 -21.88
N LYS A 50 9.68 5.96 -21.26
CA LYS A 50 9.89 4.88 -20.28
C LYS A 50 9.49 5.25 -18.85
N ARG A 51 9.03 6.48 -18.60
CA ARG A 51 8.61 6.90 -17.26
C ARG A 51 7.13 6.62 -17.05
N VAL A 52 6.82 5.96 -15.94
CA VAL A 52 5.45 5.73 -15.45
C VAL A 52 5.26 6.56 -14.19
N SER A 53 4.21 7.37 -14.15
CA SER A 53 3.87 8.20 -12.99
C SER A 53 2.47 7.88 -12.48
N ILE A 54 2.35 7.68 -11.17
CA ILE A 54 1.13 7.27 -10.48
C ILE A 54 0.82 8.30 -9.41
N TYR A 55 -0.42 8.79 -9.37
CA TYR A 55 -0.85 9.83 -8.44
C TYR A 55 -1.93 9.29 -7.53
N LEU A 56 -1.65 9.25 -6.23
CA LEU A 56 -2.49 8.59 -5.23
C LEU A 56 -3.00 9.59 -4.22
N GLU A 57 -4.13 9.26 -3.63
CA GLU A 57 -4.67 9.92 -2.46
C GLU A 57 -5.05 8.87 -1.43
N VAL A 58 -4.78 9.17 -0.16
CA VAL A 58 -5.00 8.26 0.96
C VAL A 58 -5.90 8.96 1.97
N GLU A 59 -7.17 8.57 1.97
CA GLU A 59 -8.12 8.96 3.01
C GLU A 59 -8.09 7.91 4.12
N GLY A 60 -7.88 8.34 5.36
CA GLY A 60 -7.94 7.46 6.51
C GLY A 60 -9.37 7.05 6.85
N LEU A 61 -9.53 5.92 7.53
CA LEU A 61 -10.84 5.40 7.97
C LEU A 61 -11.57 6.36 8.91
N GLY A 62 -10.83 7.09 9.74
CA GLY A 62 -11.41 8.05 10.68
C GLY A 62 -11.73 7.47 12.04
N ASP A 63 -11.13 6.32 12.41
CA ASP A 63 -11.47 5.58 13.63
C ASP A 63 -11.13 6.35 14.92
N TYR A 64 -10.00 7.04 14.92
CA TYR A 64 -9.55 7.90 16.03
C TYR A 64 -9.07 9.26 15.52
N LEU A 65 -8.25 9.25 14.47
CA LEU A 65 -7.76 10.46 13.81
C LEU A 65 -8.75 10.94 12.74
N PRO A 66 -8.79 12.24 12.41
CA PRO A 66 -9.60 12.73 11.29
C PRO A 66 -9.21 12.08 9.97
N LYS A 67 -10.16 11.94 9.04
CA LYS A 67 -9.97 11.28 7.74
C LYS A 67 -8.82 11.82 6.86
N TYR A 68 -8.41 13.07 7.06
CA TYR A 68 -7.26 13.63 6.34
C TYR A 68 -5.91 13.03 6.77
N ALA A 69 -5.84 12.37 7.93
CA ALA A 69 -4.63 11.76 8.49
C ALA A 69 -4.33 10.38 7.88
N GLY A 70 -4.53 10.22 6.57
CA GLY A 70 -4.33 8.95 5.87
C GLY A 70 -2.90 8.41 5.96
N ASN A 71 -1.92 9.28 6.21
CA ASN A 71 -0.52 8.90 6.43
C ASN A 71 -0.31 8.07 7.69
N LEU A 72 -1.05 8.36 8.76
CA LEU A 72 -0.98 7.57 9.98
C LEU A 72 -1.84 6.31 9.84
N ASP A 73 -3.03 6.47 9.26
CA ASP A 73 -3.99 5.39 9.06
C ASP A 73 -3.41 4.24 8.21
N ILE A 74 -2.72 4.54 7.10
CA ILE A 74 -2.08 3.54 6.25
C ILE A 74 -0.99 2.76 6.97
N MET A 75 -0.20 3.42 7.85
CA MET A 75 0.82 2.73 8.64
C MET A 75 0.19 1.79 9.65
N THR A 76 -0.84 2.23 10.37
CA THR A 76 -1.51 1.40 11.37
C THR A 76 -2.30 0.25 10.76
N ALA A 77 -2.99 0.49 9.64
CA ALA A 77 -3.72 -0.55 8.92
C ALA A 77 -2.77 -1.61 8.34
N ALA A 78 -1.63 -1.21 7.77
CA ALA A 78 -0.62 -2.14 7.27
C ALA A 78 -0.02 -2.98 8.41
N ALA A 79 0.24 -2.37 9.57
CA ALA A 79 0.73 -3.09 10.75
C ALA A 79 -0.29 -4.12 11.26
N ALA A 80 -1.56 -3.74 11.36
CA ALA A 80 -2.65 -4.64 11.74
C ALA A 80 -2.78 -5.80 10.74
N ARG A 81 -2.83 -5.50 9.43
CA ARG A 81 -2.92 -6.52 8.38
C ARG A 81 -1.76 -7.51 8.40
N THR A 82 -0.55 -7.01 8.64
CA THR A 82 0.64 -7.86 8.78
C THR A 82 0.51 -8.79 9.99
N ALA A 83 0.07 -8.27 11.14
CA ALA A 83 -0.12 -9.08 12.34
C ALA A 83 -1.22 -10.15 12.15
N GLU A 84 -2.31 -9.81 11.46
CA GLU A 84 -3.37 -10.76 11.09
C GLU A 84 -2.83 -11.90 10.22
N MET A 85 -2.04 -11.60 9.18
CA MET A 85 -1.42 -12.62 8.33
C MET A 85 -0.51 -13.56 9.14
N PHE A 86 0.26 -13.02 10.08
CA PHE A 86 1.06 -13.84 10.98
C PHE A 86 0.19 -14.74 11.86
N ALA A 87 -0.90 -14.20 12.42
CA ALA A 87 -1.83 -14.96 13.24
C ALA A 87 -2.51 -16.09 12.44
N GLU A 88 -2.91 -15.84 11.20
CA GLU A 88 -3.46 -16.85 10.29
C GLU A 88 -2.48 -18.01 10.06
N GLU A 89 -1.20 -17.72 9.80
CA GLU A 89 -0.17 -18.73 9.60
C GLU A 89 0.17 -19.52 10.88
N ILE A 90 0.16 -18.87 12.04
CA ILE A 90 0.34 -19.52 13.34
C ILE A 90 -0.83 -20.46 13.64
N LEU A 91 -2.06 -20.00 13.44
CA LEU A 91 -3.28 -20.81 13.64
C LEU A 91 -3.32 -22.00 12.68
N ALA A 92 -2.77 -21.85 11.47
CA ALA A 92 -2.63 -22.94 10.50
C ALA A 92 -1.44 -23.88 10.78
N GLY A 93 -0.63 -23.59 11.80
CA GLY A 93 0.56 -24.39 12.16
C GLY A 93 1.72 -24.30 11.16
N ARG A 94 1.70 -23.32 10.25
CA ARG A 94 2.76 -23.11 9.24
C ARG A 94 3.86 -22.17 9.72
N LEU A 95 3.57 -21.35 10.73
CA LEU A 95 4.51 -20.40 11.32
C LEU A 95 4.59 -20.59 12.83
N THR A 96 5.81 -20.66 13.36
CA THR A 96 6.09 -20.54 14.80
C THR A 96 7.00 -19.36 15.00
N LEU A 97 6.59 -18.39 15.81
CA LEU A 97 7.41 -17.22 16.10
C LEU A 97 8.39 -17.53 17.23
N GLU A 98 9.67 -17.29 16.97
CA GLU A 98 10.71 -17.34 17.98
C GLU A 98 11.16 -15.93 18.37
N ARG A 99 11.47 -15.74 19.65
CA ARG A 99 11.98 -14.45 20.14
C ARG A 99 13.35 -14.19 19.52
N ASN A 100 13.44 -13.17 18.66
CA ASN A 100 14.72 -12.72 18.15
C ASN A 100 15.51 -12.01 19.27
N ARG A 101 16.59 -12.63 19.75
CA ARG A 101 17.43 -12.12 20.85
C ARG A 101 18.28 -10.90 20.46
N ALA A 102 18.34 -10.55 19.17
CA ALA A 102 19.22 -9.49 18.66
C ALA A 102 18.74 -8.05 18.92
N VAL A 103 17.54 -7.83 19.45
CA VAL A 103 16.94 -6.47 19.62
C VAL A 103 17.11 -5.92 21.05
N LEU A 104 17.89 -6.57 21.91
CA LEU A 104 18.08 -6.19 23.32
C LEU A 104 19.54 -5.85 23.69
N ALA A 105 20.42 -5.64 22.71
CA ALA A 105 21.79 -5.18 22.93
C ALA A 105 21.94 -3.71 22.53
#